data_AF-A0A942F2K2-F1
#
_entry.id   AF-A0A942F2K2-F1
#
_cell.length_a   1.000
_cell.length_b   1.000
_cell.length_c   1.000
_cell.angle_alpha   90.00
_cell.angle_beta   90.00
_cell.angle_gamma   90.00
#
_symmetry.space_group_name_H-M   'P 1'
#
loop_
_entity.id
_entity.type
_entity.pdbx_description
1 polymer ?
#
loop_
_entity_poly.entity_id
_entity_poly.type
_entity_poly.pdbx_seq_one_letter_code
_entity_poly.pdbx_strand_id
1 'polypeptide(L)'
;MWAQRLMWIAWPAFLVAAVLEMVVFAFVDPGDLYWFGSPLALSREAVYTLAFFVFWGATMASSALTTLLAMSPFEVNRCPVAENERPDNCAKNGRCN
;
A
#
# COMPACT_ATOMS: atom_id res chain seq x y z
N MET A 1 -12.68 3.46 -11.17
CA MET A 1 -11.97 4.31 -10.18
C MET A 1 -11.05 3.51 -9.24
N TRP A 2 -11.49 2.38 -8.67
CA TRP A 2 -10.66 1.54 -7.79
C TRP A 2 -9.37 1.01 -8.43
N ALA A 3 -9.44 0.50 -9.67
CA ALA A 3 -8.25 0.03 -10.40
C ALA A 3 -7.19 1.13 -10.60
N GLN A 4 -7.62 2.37 -10.83
CA GLN A 4 -6.72 3.51 -11.03
C GLN A 4 -6.04 3.92 -9.72
N ARG A 5 -6.77 3.87 -8.59
CA ARG A 5 -6.22 4.07 -7.24
C ARG A 5 -5.21 2.97 -6.88
N LEU A 6 -5.52 1.71 -7.19
CA LEU A 6 -4.61 0.59 -6.98
C LEU A 6 -3.32 0.75 -7.80
N MET A 7 -3.42 1.20 -9.06
CA MET A 7 -2.26 1.47 -9.90
C MET A 7 -1.34 2.55 -9.30
N TRP A 8 -1.92 3.62 -8.75
CA TRP A 8 -1.17 4.70 -8.10
C TRP A 8 -0.45 4.28 -6.83
N ILE A 9 -0.85 3.18 -6.20
CA ILE A 9 -0.19 2.62 -5.03
C ILE A 9 0.83 1.55 -5.47
N ALA A 10 0.40 0.60 -6.29
CA ALA A 10 1.19 -0.57 -6.67
C ALA A 10 2.43 -0.20 -7.48
N TRP A 11 2.32 0.77 -8.40
CA TRP A 11 3.42 1.13 -9.29
C TRP A 11 4.58 1.85 -8.59
N PRO A 12 4.37 2.93 -7.81
CA PRO A 12 5.45 3.52 -7.02
C PRO A 12 6.03 2.56 -5.98
N ALA A 13 5.16 1.75 -5.34
CA ALA A 13 5.61 0.74 -4.38
C ALA A 13 6.56 -0.28 -5.01
N PHE A 14 6.31 -0.70 -6.26
CA PHE A 14 7.18 -1.62 -7.00
C PHE A 14 8.60 -1.04 -7.16
N LEU A 15 8.69 0.24 -7.54
CA LEU A 15 9.97 0.92 -7.71
C LEU A 15 10.73 1.05 -6.39
N VAL A 16 10.03 1.42 -5.31
CA VAL A 16 10.64 1.51 -3.96
C VAL A 16 11.09 0.13 -3.47
N ALA A 17 10.32 -0.93 -3.73
CA ALA A 17 10.70 -2.29 -3.39
C ALA A 17 11.97 -2.75 -4.11
N ALA A 18 12.10 -2.44 -5.40
CA ALA A 18 13.31 -2.74 -6.17
C ALA A 18 14.54 -1.99 -5.61
N VAL A 19 14.38 -0.73 -5.21
CA VAL A 19 15.46 0.03 -4.55
C VAL A 19 15.82 -0.57 -3.20
N LEU A 20 14.82 -0.92 -2.38
CA LEU A 20 15.05 -1.57 -1.08
C LEU A 20 15.78 -2.91 -1.24
N GLU A 21 15.39 -3.71 -2.23
CA GLU A 21 16.05 -4.98 -2.55
C GLU A 21 17.54 -4.76 -2.87
N MET A 22 17.86 -3.83 -3.78
CA MET A 22 19.25 -3.50 -4.12
C MET A 22 20.04 -3.01 -2.90
N VAL A 23 19.44 -2.15 -2.07
CA VAL A 23 20.12 -1.59 -0.90
C VAL A 23 20.35 -2.67 0.16
N VAL A 24 19.33 -3.44 0.53
CA VAL A 24 19.44 -4.46 1.59
C VAL A 24 20.46 -5.53 1.21
N PHE A 25 20.37 -6.06 -0.01
CA PHE A 25 21.28 -7.13 -0.44
C PHE A 25 22.65 -6.63 -0.89
N ALA A 26 22.87 -5.32 -0.99
CA ALA A 26 24.23 -4.77 -1.06
C ALA A 26 25.00 -4.95 0.27
N PHE A 27 24.29 -5.05 1.40
CA PHE A 27 24.89 -5.21 2.73
C PHE A 27 24.67 -6.59 3.35
N VAL A 28 23.68 -7.36 2.87
CA VAL A 28 23.31 -8.68 3.41
C VAL A 28 23.47 -9.73 2.32
N ASP A 29 24.32 -10.75 2.52
CA ASP A 29 24.39 -11.88 1.57
C ASP A 29 23.11 -12.72 1.71
N PRO A 30 22.32 -12.94 0.63
CA PRO A 30 21.14 -13.80 0.68
C PRO A 30 21.44 -15.24 1.11
N GLY A 31 22.67 -15.72 0.92
CA GLY A 31 23.12 -17.05 1.32
C GLY A 31 23.43 -17.20 2.80
N ASP A 32 23.61 -16.08 3.52
CA ASP A 32 23.88 -16.05 4.96
C ASP A 32 22.59 -15.94 5.79
N LEU A 33 21.40 -16.01 5.16
CA LEU A 33 20.14 -16.08 5.91
C LEU A 33 19.97 -17.46 6.55
N TYR A 34 19.90 -17.46 7.87
CA TYR A 34 19.54 -18.63 8.68
C TYR A 34 18.08 -18.53 9.14
N TRP A 35 17.34 -19.64 9.03
CA TRP A 35 15.97 -19.75 9.51
C TRP A 35 15.90 -20.82 10.61
N PHE A 36 15.51 -20.42 11.82
CA PHE A 36 15.48 -21.30 13.01
C PHE A 36 16.81 -22.06 13.27
N GLY A 37 17.95 -21.41 13.02
CA GLY A 37 19.27 -21.98 13.30
C GLY A 37 19.83 -22.90 12.21
N SER A 38 19.08 -23.13 11.13
CA SER A 38 19.56 -23.87 9.94
C SER A 38 19.68 -22.91 8.74
N PRO A 39 20.66 -23.13 7.84
CA PRO A 39 20.75 -22.35 6.61
C PRO A 39 19.46 -22.54 5.81
N LEU A 40 18.94 -21.45 5.24
CA LEU A 40 17.79 -21.53 4.34
C LEU A 40 18.15 -22.38 3.13
N ALA A 41 17.48 -23.52 2.96
CA ALA A 41 17.61 -24.39 1.77
C ALA A 41 16.90 -23.78 0.53
N LEU A 42 16.91 -22.45 0.41
CA LEU A 42 16.40 -21.72 -0.75
C LEU A 42 17.56 -21.33 -1.65
N SER A 43 17.32 -21.32 -2.96
CA SER A 43 18.29 -20.73 -3.89
C SER A 43 18.40 -19.22 -3.64
N ARG A 44 19.52 -18.63 -4.04
CA ARG A 44 19.70 -17.17 -3.96
C ARG A 44 18.58 -16.44 -4.70
N GLU A 45 18.15 -16.93 -5.87
CA GLU A 45 17.05 -16.31 -6.62
C GLU A 45 15.72 -16.36 -5.87
N ALA A 46 15.45 -17.46 -5.15
CA ALA A 46 14.24 -17.59 -4.36
C ALA A 46 14.21 -16.58 -3.20
N VAL A 47 15.36 -16.32 -2.56
CA VAL A 47 15.47 -15.31 -1.50
C VAL A 47 15.21 -13.90 -2.04
N TYR A 48 15.84 -13.53 -3.16
CA TYR A 48 15.59 -12.24 -3.82
C TYR A 48 14.10 -12.05 -4.16
N THR A 49 13.52 -13.04 -4.83
CA THR A 49 12.11 -12.99 -5.25
C THR A 49 11.17 -12.82 -4.05
N LEU A 50 11.36 -13.60 -2.98
CA LEU A 50 10.53 -13.50 -1.78
C LEU A 50 10.71 -12.15 -1.09
N ALA A 51 11.95 -11.68 -0.94
CA ALA A 51 12.23 -10.39 -0.33
C ALA A 51 11.61 -9.24 -1.14
N PHE A 52 11.70 -9.27 -2.47
CA PHE A 52 11.03 -8.31 -3.34
C PHE A 52 9.52 -8.25 -3.07
N PHE A 53 8.83 -9.40 -3.05
CA PHE A 53 7.39 -9.44 -2.78
C PHE A 53 7.04 -8.95 -1.38
N VAL A 54 7.89 -9.24 -0.38
CA VAL A 54 7.71 -8.72 0.99
C VAL A 54 7.86 -7.21 1.03
N PHE A 55 8.92 -6.64 0.43
CA PHE A 55 9.12 -5.20 0.36
C PHE A 55 8.03 -4.50 -0.43
N TRP A 56 7.61 -5.08 -1.55
CA TRP A 56 6.52 -4.55 -2.37
C TRP A 56 5.19 -4.57 -1.63
N GLY A 57 4.85 -5.69 -0.99
CA GLY A 57 3.64 -5.79 -0.17
C GLY A 57 3.63 -4.80 1.00
N ALA A 58 4.75 -4.66 1.71
CA ALA A 58 4.88 -3.73 2.84
C ALA A 58 4.74 -2.26 2.41
N THR A 59 5.41 -1.86 1.33
CA THR A 59 5.33 -0.49 0.78
C THR A 59 3.93 -0.19 0.22
N MET A 60 3.28 -1.16 -0.43
CA MET A 60 1.89 -1.06 -0.84
C MET A 60 0.95 -0.88 0.36
N ALA A 61 1.13 -1.68 1.42
CA ALA A 61 0.29 -1.60 2.62
C ALA A 61 0.42 -0.24 3.32
N SER A 62 1.65 0.26 3.47
CA SER A 62 1.92 1.59 4.04
C SER A 62 1.26 2.71 3.23
N SER A 63 1.38 2.64 1.90
CA SER A 63 0.76 3.62 0.99
C SER A 63 -0.77 3.53 1.03
N ALA A 64 -1.32 2.32 1.03
CA ALA A 64 -2.76 2.10 1.14
C ALA A 64 -3.31 2.67 2.45
N LEU A 65 -2.63 2.41 3.57
CA LEU A 65 -2.98 2.98 4.88
C LEU A 65 -2.95 4.50 4.83
N THR A 66 -1.90 5.09 4.25
CA THR A 66 -1.80 6.54 4.05
C THR A 66 -2.97 7.09 3.24
N THR A 67 -3.35 6.43 2.14
CA THR A 67 -4.52 6.87 1.36
C THR A 67 -5.82 6.75 2.12
N LEU A 68 -5.98 5.72 2.96
CA LEU A 68 -7.17 5.54 3.81
C LEU A 68 -7.27 6.66 4.85
N LEU A 69 -6.16 6.99 5.52
CA LEU A 69 -6.12 8.06 6.51
C LEU A 69 -6.31 9.46 5.89
N ALA A 70 -5.92 9.63 4.62
CA ALA A 70 -6.08 10.87 3.89
C ALA A 70 -7.48 11.08 3.29
N MET A 71 -8.40 10.11 3.42
CA MET A 71 -9.76 10.25 2.89
C MET A 71 -10.54 11.34 3.63
N SER A 72 -11.13 12.28 2.87
CA SER A 72 -11.89 13.38 3.48
C SER A 72 -13.22 12.90 4.07
N PRO A 73 -13.72 13.54 5.15
CA PRO A 73 -15.05 13.25 5.69
C PRO A 73 -16.18 13.41 4.66
N PHE A 74 -15.99 14.27 3.66
CA PHE A 74 -16.95 14.47 2.57
C PHE A 74 -16.99 13.30 1.57
N GLU A 75 -15.89 12.57 1.43
CA GLU A 75 -15.84 11.35 0.60
C GLU A 75 -16.43 10.16 1.37
N VAL A 76 -16.13 10.04 2.67
CA VAL A 76 -16.62 8.94 3.53
C VAL A 76 -18.11 9.10 3.87
N ASN A 77 -18.58 10.31 4.19
CA ASN A 77 -19.96 10.58 4.61
C ASN A 77 -20.85 11.13 3.49
N ARG A 78 -20.53 10.87 2.22
CA ARG A 78 -21.35 11.36 1.10
C ARG A 78 -22.74 10.73 1.14
N CYS A 79 -23.79 11.56 1.08
CA CYS A 79 -25.17 11.05 0.97
C CYS A 79 -25.33 10.25 -0.33
N PRO A 80 -25.82 9.00 -0.28
CA PRO A 80 -25.91 8.12 -1.45
C PRO A 80 -27.11 8.43 -2.37
N VAL A 81 -27.84 9.51 -2.10
CA VAL A 81 -29.08 9.88 -2.78
C VAL A 81 -28.82 11.00 -3.79
N ALA A 82 -29.54 10.98 -4.92
CA ALA A 82 -29.48 12.04 -5.92
C ALA A 82 -29.84 13.41 -5.32
N GLU A 83 -29.29 14.48 -5.89
CA GLU A 83 -29.35 15.82 -5.29
C GLU A 83 -30.78 16.35 -5.12
N ASN A 84 -31.68 15.98 -6.02
CA ASN A 84 -33.11 16.34 -6.00
C ASN A 84 -33.95 15.52 -5.00
N GLU A 85 -33.43 14.40 -4.51
CA GLU A 85 -34.11 13.46 -3.60
C GLU A 85 -33.50 13.48 -2.19
N ARG A 86 -32.52 14.35 -1.95
CA ARG A 86 -31.77 14.42 -0.69
C ARG A 86 -32.65 15.00 0.43
N PRO A 87 -32.92 14.26 1.52
CA PRO A 87 -33.73 14.78 2.62
C PRO A 87 -33.01 15.91 3.36
N ASP A 88 -33.75 16.88 3.90
CA ASP A 88 -33.20 18.10 4.52
C ASP A 88 -32.27 17.84 5.71
N ASN A 89 -32.41 16.68 6.36
CA ASN A 89 -31.55 16.23 7.46
C ASN A 89 -30.27 15.51 6.99
N CYS A 90 -30.06 15.30 5.68
CA CYS A 90 -28.86 14.69 5.10
C CYS A 90 -27.70 15.71 5.13
N ALA A 91 -27.26 16.04 6.34
CA ALA A 91 -26.17 16.93 6.69
C ALA A 91 -26.16 18.27 5.93
N LYS A 92 -27.16 19.13 6.18
CA LYS A 92 -27.09 20.59 5.92
C LYS A 92 -26.30 21.33 7.02
N ASN A 93 -25.21 20.76 7.54
CA ASN A 93 -24.33 21.43 8.51
C ASN A 93 -22.94 21.68 7.92
N GLY A 94 -22.91 22.34 6.77
CA GLY A 94 -21.76 23.07 6.29
C GLY A 94 -22.16 24.53 6.19
N ARG A 95 -21.96 25.31 7.25
CA ARG A 95 -21.71 26.74 7.07
C ARG A 95 -20.39 26.85 6.28
N CYS A 96 -20.50 26.76 4.97
CA CYS A 96 -19.59 27.41 4.04
C CYS A 96 -20.39 28.60 3.50
N ASN A 97 -19.82 29.79 3.61
CA ASN A 97 -20.45 31.05 3.19
C ASN A 97 -21.08 30.97 1.80
#